data_AF-A0A936Y3R2-F1
#
_entry.id   AF-A0A936Y3R2-F1
#
_cell.length_a   1.000
_cell.length_b   1.000
_cell.length_c   1.000
_cell.angle_alpha   90.00
_cell.angle_beta   90.00
_cell.angle_gamma   90.00
#
_symmetry.space_group_name_H-M   'P 1'
#
loop_
_entity.id
_entity.type
_entity.pdbx_description
1 polymer ?
#
loop_
_entity_poly.entity_id
_entity_poly.type
_entity_poly.pdbx_seq_one_letter_code
_entity_poly.pdbx_strand_id
1 'polypeptide(L)'
;MKFKLTAIVLITSIFSSQLYAQCKLDKKKDDYTNKVAINTKDITIGGIGPKFGSNKKPWDIDLSFRFKDSTISLILTHASQGWASGINKFFLKLDNDLVITRDSASGEGKYRGENYTYVYSFFTLTKDELSALSKNKIVKCKIVFRYNPNFPVYDEEVKDKKSNEVKELADCLLKELN
;
A
#
# COMPACT_ATOMS: atom_id res chain seq x y z
N MET A 1 -36.48 52.67 -20.71
CA MET A 1 -36.59 51.20 -20.48
C MET A 1 -35.23 50.67 -20.09
N LYS A 2 -35.13 50.04 -18.91
CA LYS A 2 -33.88 49.51 -18.35
C LYS A 2 -33.62 48.12 -18.90
N PHE A 3 -32.55 47.94 -19.68
CA PHE A 3 -32.03 46.61 -20.02
C PHE A 3 -31.24 46.07 -18.83
N LYS A 4 -31.71 44.96 -18.24
CA LYS A 4 -30.94 44.19 -17.25
C LYS A 4 -29.96 43.30 -18.01
N LEU A 5 -28.67 43.62 -17.94
CA LEU A 5 -27.59 42.74 -18.40
C LEU A 5 -27.39 41.65 -17.34
N THR A 6 -27.70 40.42 -17.70
CA THR A 6 -27.50 39.24 -16.86
C THR A 6 -26.00 38.99 -16.69
N ALA A 7 -25.50 39.08 -15.46
CA ALA A 7 -24.13 38.71 -15.13
C ALA A 7 -23.96 37.19 -15.24
N ILE A 8 -23.34 36.73 -16.32
CA ILE A 8 -22.82 35.38 -16.49
C ILE A 8 -21.29 35.51 -16.48
N VAL A 9 -20.63 34.51 -15.89
CA VAL A 9 -19.18 34.27 -15.82
C VAL A 9 -18.48 34.91 -14.61
N LEU A 10 -18.45 34.18 -13.49
CA LEU A 10 -17.18 33.81 -12.80
C LEU A 10 -17.44 32.78 -11.67
N ILE A 11 -17.88 31.56 -12.01
CA ILE A 11 -17.86 30.41 -11.08
C ILE A 11 -17.12 29.25 -11.77
N THR A 12 -15.90 29.49 -12.23
CA THR A 12 -15.06 28.44 -12.84
C THR A 12 -13.65 28.35 -12.25
N SER A 13 -13.36 29.11 -11.19
CA SER A 13 -12.02 29.17 -10.58
C SER A 13 -11.95 28.71 -9.12
N ILE A 14 -13.04 28.17 -8.55
CA ILE A 14 -13.04 27.70 -7.13
C ILE A 14 -12.92 26.16 -7.02
N PHE A 15 -13.06 25.41 -8.12
CA PHE A 15 -12.95 23.93 -8.07
C PHE A 15 -11.52 23.38 -8.27
N SER A 16 -10.53 24.21 -8.56
CA SER A 16 -9.15 23.75 -8.81
C SER A 16 -8.29 23.66 -7.53
N SER A 17 -8.74 24.19 -6.40
CA SER A 17 -7.93 24.29 -5.17
C SER A 17 -8.22 23.19 -4.13
N GLN A 18 -9.18 22.29 -4.35
CA GLN A 18 -9.45 21.17 -3.44
C GLN A 18 -8.74 19.85 -3.79
N LEU A 19 -8.09 19.75 -4.95
CA LEU A 19 -7.42 18.50 -5.38
C LEU A 19 -6.00 18.31 -4.83
N TYR A 20 -5.43 19.29 -4.12
CA TYR A 20 -4.00 19.30 -3.75
C TYR A 20 -3.71 19.12 -2.25
N ALA A 21 -4.69 18.73 -1.44
CA ALA A 21 -4.50 18.63 0.01
C ALA A 21 -3.98 17.27 0.56
N GLN A 22 -3.83 16.19 -0.21
CA GLN A 22 -4.07 14.86 0.39
C GLN A 22 -3.03 13.73 0.22
N CYS A 23 -1.77 14.04 -0.07
CA CYS A 23 -0.70 13.02 -0.02
C CYS A 23 0.31 13.35 1.08
N LYS A 24 0.02 12.98 2.34
CA LYS A 24 1.03 13.05 3.42
C LYS A 24 2.06 11.92 3.23
N LEU A 25 3.08 12.18 2.43
CA LEU A 25 4.23 11.30 2.24
C LEU A 25 5.31 11.62 3.27
N ASP A 26 5.89 10.60 3.90
CA ASP A 26 7.03 10.76 4.80
C ASP A 26 8.32 10.79 3.97
N LYS A 27 8.98 11.95 3.92
CA LYS A 27 10.24 12.15 3.18
C LYS A 27 11.38 12.29 4.18
N LYS A 28 12.38 11.43 4.08
CA LYS A 28 13.61 11.47 4.89
C LYS A 28 14.81 11.65 3.97
N LYS A 29 15.58 12.71 4.20
CA LYS A 29 16.84 12.97 3.51
C LYS A 29 17.98 12.45 4.38
N ASP A 30 18.91 11.72 3.77
CA ASP A 30 20.15 11.30 4.39
C ASP A 30 21.16 12.47 4.33
N ASP A 31 21.61 12.95 5.49
CA ASP A 31 22.47 14.13 5.60
C ASP A 31 23.87 13.94 5.02
N TYR A 32 24.34 12.69 4.90
CA TYR A 32 25.68 12.37 4.40
C TYR A 32 25.71 12.12 2.90
N THR A 33 24.66 11.51 2.36
CA THR A 33 24.58 11.09 0.96
C THR A 33 23.63 11.94 0.12
N ASN A 34 22.87 12.85 0.75
CA ASN A 34 21.79 13.64 0.15
C ASN A 34 20.66 12.82 -0.48
N LYS A 35 20.64 11.50 -0.28
CA LYS A 35 19.62 10.61 -0.83
C LYS A 35 18.30 10.78 -0.11
N VAL A 36 17.19 10.73 -0.85
CA VAL A 36 15.83 10.86 -0.30
C VAL A 36 15.15 9.50 -0.27
N ALA A 37 14.58 9.16 0.87
CA ALA A 37 13.63 8.06 1.02
C ALA A 37 12.21 8.63 1.18
N ILE A 38 11.25 8.08 0.45
CA ILE A 38 9.84 8.47 0.51
C ILE A 38 9.05 7.24 0.95
N ASN A 39 8.25 7.35 2.01
CA ASN A 39 7.37 6.28 2.49
C ASN A 39 5.92 6.76 2.46
N THR A 40 5.01 5.85 2.11
CA THR A 40 3.57 6.06 2.31
C THR A 40 3.15 5.57 3.69
N LYS A 41 1.97 6.00 4.16
CA LYS A 41 1.33 5.36 5.31
C LYS A 41 0.95 3.90 4.99
N ASP A 42 0.78 3.11 6.05
CA ASP A 42 0.27 1.74 5.98
C ASP A 42 -1.25 1.72 5.77
N ILE A 43 -1.72 0.81 4.91
CA ILE A 43 -3.13 0.53 4.67
C ILE A 43 -3.40 -0.94 5.00
N THR A 44 -4.27 -1.19 5.97
CA THR A 44 -4.78 -2.53 6.24
C THR A 44 -5.67 -3.00 5.10
N ILE A 45 -5.20 -3.98 4.33
CA ILE A 45 -5.91 -4.55 3.17
C ILE A 45 -6.74 -5.78 3.55
N GLY A 46 -6.48 -6.36 4.72
CA GLY A 46 -7.26 -7.45 5.30
C GLY A 46 -6.57 -7.99 6.54
N GLY A 47 -6.96 -9.19 6.96
CA GLY A 47 -6.34 -9.84 8.11
C GLY A 47 -6.55 -11.34 8.10
N ILE A 48 -5.73 -12.05 8.87
CA ILE A 48 -5.85 -13.48 9.07
C ILE A 48 -6.55 -13.70 10.41
N GLY A 49 -7.77 -14.21 10.34
CA GLY A 49 -8.52 -14.62 11.51
C GLY A 49 -7.86 -15.81 12.22
N PRO A 50 -8.07 -15.99 13.53
CA PRO A 50 -7.67 -17.24 14.18
C PRO A 50 -8.37 -18.43 13.53
N LYS A 51 -7.66 -19.55 13.43
CA LYS A 51 -8.32 -20.84 13.19
C LYS A 51 -9.30 -21.10 14.34
N PHE A 52 -10.46 -21.67 14.03
CA PHE A 52 -11.47 -22.05 15.02
C PHE A 52 -10.83 -22.87 16.14
N GLY A 53 -11.03 -22.46 17.40
CA GLY A 53 -10.42 -23.12 18.57
C GLY A 53 -8.97 -22.71 18.91
N SER A 54 -8.38 -21.73 18.22
CA SER A 54 -7.08 -21.16 18.60
C SER A 54 -7.22 -19.90 19.47
N ASN A 55 -6.40 -19.80 20.53
CA ASN A 55 -6.30 -18.59 21.37
C ASN A 55 -5.53 -17.44 20.70
N LYS A 56 -5.34 -17.50 19.38
CA LYS A 56 -4.55 -16.50 18.66
C LYS A 56 -5.44 -15.33 18.30
N LYS A 57 -4.90 -14.12 18.36
CA LYS A 57 -5.65 -12.94 17.96
C LYS A 57 -5.59 -12.81 16.43
N PRO A 58 -6.68 -12.35 15.78
CA PRO A 58 -6.61 -11.96 14.38
C PRO A 58 -5.50 -10.91 14.21
N TRP A 59 -4.82 -10.93 13.08
CA TRP A 59 -3.84 -9.91 12.76
C TRP A 59 -4.08 -9.31 11.39
N ASP A 60 -3.75 -8.04 11.29
CA ASP A 60 -3.88 -7.25 10.09
C ASP A 60 -2.71 -7.50 9.14
N ILE A 61 -3.00 -7.36 7.86
CA ILE A 61 -2.04 -7.31 6.77
C ILE A 61 -2.07 -5.90 6.23
N ASP A 62 -0.96 -5.20 6.43
CA ASP A 62 -0.79 -3.83 6.01
C ASP A 62 0.06 -3.75 4.75
N LEU A 63 -0.30 -2.84 3.86
CA LEU A 63 0.40 -2.54 2.61
C LEU A 63 0.83 -1.07 2.61
N SER A 64 2.09 -0.83 2.27
CA SER A 64 2.61 0.51 1.98
C SER A 64 3.62 0.48 0.83
N PHE A 65 4.02 1.65 0.36
CA PHE A 65 5.05 1.82 -0.65
C PHE A 65 6.24 2.62 -0.10
N ARG A 66 7.42 2.31 -0.63
CA ARG A 66 8.65 3.03 -0.36
C ARG A 66 9.43 3.27 -1.64
N PHE A 67 9.96 4.47 -1.79
CA PHE A 67 11.01 4.77 -2.74
C PHE A 67 12.30 5.09 -1.99
N LYS A 68 13.39 4.39 -2.33
CA LYS A 68 14.74 4.68 -1.81
C LYS A 68 15.76 4.18 -2.82
N ASP A 69 16.82 4.94 -3.06
CA ASP A 69 17.94 4.51 -3.93
C ASP A 69 17.47 4.02 -5.31
N SER A 70 16.59 4.80 -5.97
CA SER A 70 15.97 4.45 -7.26
C SER A 70 15.11 3.18 -7.27
N THR A 71 14.86 2.59 -6.10
CA THR A 71 14.08 1.36 -5.95
C THR A 71 12.71 1.67 -5.39
N ILE A 72 11.66 1.23 -6.10
CA ILE A 72 10.27 1.25 -5.62
C ILE A 72 10.02 -0.11 -4.94
N SER A 73 9.52 -0.09 -3.72
CA SER A 73 9.17 -1.28 -2.96
C SER A 73 7.72 -1.21 -2.50
N LEU A 74 7.00 -2.31 -2.66
CA LEU A 74 5.81 -2.61 -1.89
C LEU A 74 6.25 -3.26 -0.58
N ILE A 75 5.68 -2.81 0.53
CA ILE A 75 5.95 -3.34 1.86
C ILE A 75 4.68 -4.04 2.32
N LEU A 76 4.81 -5.30 2.71
CA LEU A 76 3.76 -6.02 3.44
C LEU A 76 4.21 -6.18 4.89
N THR A 77 3.37 -5.70 5.81
CA THR A 77 3.63 -5.73 7.25
C THR A 77 2.51 -6.49 7.95
N HIS A 78 2.86 -7.29 8.96
CA HIS A 78 1.88 -7.94 9.81
C HIS A 78 2.49 -8.29 11.18
N ALA A 79 1.63 -8.62 12.14
CA ALA A 79 2.09 -9.09 13.44
C ALA A 79 2.83 -10.44 13.30
N SER A 80 3.99 -10.54 13.94
CA SER A 80 4.81 -11.74 14.02
C SER A 80 4.06 -12.86 14.73
N GLN A 81 4.08 -14.03 14.11
CA GLN A 81 3.55 -15.28 14.64
C GLN A 81 4.66 -16.25 15.07
N GLY A 82 5.88 -15.73 15.24
CA GLY A 82 7.08 -16.50 15.57
C GLY A 82 8.09 -16.54 14.42
N TRP A 83 8.90 -17.60 14.39
CA TRP A 83 10.06 -17.75 13.51
C TRP A 83 9.70 -17.96 12.02
N ALA A 84 8.47 -18.39 11.73
CA ALA A 84 7.96 -18.66 10.38
C ALA A 84 7.01 -17.58 9.84
N SER A 85 7.27 -16.31 10.17
CA SER A 85 6.38 -15.20 9.83
C SER A 85 6.75 -14.50 8.51
N GLY A 86 7.87 -14.84 7.87
CA GLY A 86 8.28 -14.19 6.61
C GLY A 86 7.32 -14.51 5.48
N ILE A 87 7.12 -13.57 4.56
CA ILE A 87 6.30 -13.79 3.37
C ILE A 87 7.16 -14.47 2.29
N ASN A 88 6.69 -15.61 1.80
CA ASN A 88 7.30 -16.30 0.67
C ASN A 88 6.90 -15.62 -0.63
N LYS A 89 5.58 -15.55 -0.90
CA LYS A 89 5.04 -15.08 -2.16
C LYS A 89 3.80 -14.22 -1.93
N PHE A 90 3.57 -13.24 -2.80
CA PHE A 90 2.29 -12.55 -2.86
C PHE A 90 1.74 -12.47 -4.29
N PHE A 91 0.43 -12.24 -4.39
CA PHE A 91 -0.29 -11.93 -5.61
C PHE A 91 -1.30 -10.83 -5.32
N LEU A 92 -1.34 -9.81 -6.16
CA LEU A 92 -2.39 -8.79 -6.19
C LEU A 92 -3.10 -8.91 -7.54
N LYS A 93 -4.36 -9.35 -7.53
CA LYS A 93 -5.23 -9.30 -8.71
C LYS A 93 -5.85 -7.91 -8.78
N LEU A 94 -5.73 -7.26 -9.93
CA LEU A 94 -6.35 -5.98 -10.20
C LEU A 94 -7.71 -6.15 -10.92
N ASP A 95 -8.55 -5.12 -10.91
CA ASP A 95 -9.87 -5.10 -11.56
C ASP A 95 -9.82 -5.19 -13.09
N ASN A 96 -8.67 -4.93 -13.70
CA ASN A 96 -8.39 -5.14 -15.12
C ASN A 96 -7.78 -6.53 -15.43
N ASP A 97 -7.90 -7.48 -14.50
CA ASP A 97 -7.34 -8.85 -14.55
C ASP A 97 -5.81 -8.97 -14.56
N LEU A 98 -5.07 -7.86 -14.50
CA LEU A 98 -3.62 -7.91 -14.29
C LEU A 98 -3.30 -8.53 -12.92
N VAL A 99 -2.27 -9.36 -12.86
CA VAL A 99 -1.76 -9.94 -11.61
C VAL A 99 -0.32 -9.50 -11.37
N ILE A 100 -0.09 -8.77 -10.28
CA ILE A 100 1.25 -8.44 -9.78
C ILE A 100 1.67 -9.51 -8.79
N THR A 101 2.81 -10.15 -9.00
CA THR A 101 3.31 -11.24 -8.13
C THR A 101 4.82 -11.20 -7.94
N ARG A 102 5.29 -11.68 -6.79
CA ARG A 102 6.71 -11.91 -6.49
C ARG A 102 6.88 -13.20 -5.71
N ASP A 103 7.84 -14.02 -6.12
CA ASP A 103 8.17 -15.30 -5.49
C ASP A 103 9.07 -15.19 -4.26
N SER A 104 9.63 -14.01 -3.99
CA SER A 104 10.48 -13.75 -2.83
C SER A 104 10.53 -12.26 -2.49
N ALA A 105 10.66 -11.96 -1.20
CA ALA A 105 10.97 -10.62 -0.71
C ALA A 105 12.42 -10.23 -1.06
N SER A 106 12.65 -8.97 -1.44
CA SER A 106 13.99 -8.40 -1.64
C SER A 106 14.68 -8.03 -0.32
N GLY A 107 13.93 -7.96 0.76
CA GLY A 107 14.44 -7.78 2.11
C GLY A 107 13.36 -8.00 3.15
N GLU A 108 13.75 -8.23 4.39
CA GLU A 108 12.84 -8.43 5.51
C GLU A 108 13.39 -7.76 6.76
N GLY A 109 12.50 -7.40 7.67
CA GLY A 109 12.90 -6.88 8.97
C GLY A 109 11.81 -7.06 10.01
N LYS A 110 12.16 -6.69 11.25
CA LYS A 110 11.26 -6.79 12.40
C LYS A 110 11.38 -5.53 13.24
N TYR A 111 10.28 -5.13 13.86
CA TYR A 111 10.29 -4.08 14.87
C TYR A 111 9.32 -4.42 16.00
N ARG A 112 9.58 -3.89 17.19
CA ARG A 112 8.71 -4.06 18.35
C ARG A 112 7.69 -2.92 18.38
N GLY A 113 6.41 -3.24 18.25
CA GLY A 113 5.32 -2.34 18.56
C GLY A 113 4.86 -2.51 20.01
N GLU A 114 3.82 -1.77 20.39
CA GLU A 114 3.29 -1.74 21.75
C GLU A 114 2.84 -3.12 22.24
N ASN A 115 2.11 -3.86 21.40
CA ASN A 115 1.49 -5.14 21.77
C ASN A 115 2.09 -6.36 21.04
N TYR A 116 2.81 -6.14 19.95
CA TYR A 116 3.33 -7.20 19.08
C TYR A 116 4.70 -6.85 18.53
N THR A 117 5.48 -7.89 18.22
CA THR A 117 6.55 -7.74 17.23
C THR A 117 5.92 -7.78 15.85
N TYR A 118 6.26 -6.83 14.98
CA TYR A 118 5.82 -6.81 13.59
C TYR A 118 6.96 -7.30 12.70
N VAL A 119 6.58 -7.98 11.61
CA VAL A 119 7.49 -8.39 10.54
C VAL A 119 7.05 -7.65 9.29
N TYR A 120 8.02 -7.17 8.52
CA TYR A 120 7.78 -6.55 7.23
C TYR A 120 8.68 -7.17 6.16
N SER A 121 8.14 -7.29 4.94
CA SER A 121 8.83 -7.80 3.76
C SER A 121 8.75 -6.76 2.65
N PHE A 122 9.90 -6.46 2.03
CA PHE A 122 9.99 -5.59 0.85
C PHE A 122 9.86 -6.41 -0.43
N PHE A 123 9.14 -5.87 -1.39
CA PHE A 123 8.99 -6.44 -2.72
C PHE A 123 9.24 -5.36 -3.76
N THR A 124 10.30 -5.51 -4.54
CA THR A 124 10.65 -4.52 -5.56
C THR A 124 9.57 -4.48 -6.66
N LEU A 125 9.07 -3.29 -6.93
CA LEU A 125 8.13 -2.99 -8.01
C LEU A 125 8.84 -2.22 -9.14
N THR A 126 8.36 -2.43 -10.35
CA THR A 126 8.64 -1.56 -11.49
C THR A 126 7.78 -0.30 -11.43
N LYS A 127 8.18 0.74 -12.18
CA LYS A 127 7.36 1.97 -12.33
C LYS A 127 6.02 1.67 -13.01
N ASP A 128 5.99 0.71 -13.94
CA ASP A 128 4.76 0.30 -14.62
C ASP A 128 3.79 -0.42 -13.69
N GLU A 129 4.28 -1.27 -12.79
CA GLU A 129 3.44 -1.90 -11.76
C GLU A 129 2.91 -0.88 -10.75
N LEU A 130 3.74 0.08 -10.32
CA LEU A 130 3.26 1.19 -9.50
C LEU A 130 2.19 2.01 -10.24
N SER A 131 2.37 2.25 -11.55
CA SER A 131 1.37 2.93 -12.38
C SER A 131 0.09 2.11 -12.57
N ALA A 132 0.18 0.78 -12.66
CA ALA A 132 -0.99 -0.08 -12.71
C ALA A 132 -1.78 0.01 -11.40
N LEU A 133 -1.09 0.00 -10.26
CA LEU A 133 -1.69 0.17 -8.93
C LEU A 133 -2.31 1.57 -8.73
N SER A 134 -1.78 2.61 -9.38
CA SER A 134 -2.36 3.96 -9.31
C SER A 134 -3.60 4.15 -10.18
N LYS A 135 -3.87 3.23 -11.12
CA LYS A 135 -5.00 3.31 -12.07
C LYS A 135 -6.12 2.33 -11.75
N ASN A 136 -5.79 1.18 -11.19
CA ASN A 136 -6.68 0.02 -11.04
C ASN A 136 -6.91 -0.33 -9.58
N LYS A 137 -8.06 -0.92 -9.25
CA LYS A 137 -8.32 -1.44 -7.90
C LYS A 137 -7.65 -2.80 -7.72
N ILE A 138 -7.16 -3.10 -6.53
CA ILE A 138 -6.85 -4.45 -6.08
C ILE A 138 -8.17 -5.11 -5.70
N VAL A 139 -8.56 -6.15 -6.42
CA VAL A 139 -9.79 -6.91 -6.15
C VAL A 139 -9.52 -8.12 -5.24
N LYS A 140 -8.33 -8.70 -5.32
CA LYS A 140 -7.96 -9.86 -4.51
C LYS A 140 -6.49 -9.82 -4.12
N CYS A 141 -6.20 -10.20 -2.90
CA CYS A 141 -4.84 -10.33 -2.39
C CYS A 141 -4.61 -11.76 -1.90
N LYS A 142 -3.51 -12.36 -2.35
CA LYS A 142 -3.06 -13.68 -1.90
C LYS A 142 -1.65 -13.59 -1.36
N ILE A 143 -1.41 -14.07 -0.14
CA ILE A 143 -0.10 -14.09 0.51
C ILE A 143 0.20 -15.51 0.99
N VAL A 144 1.36 -16.02 0.60
CA VAL A 144 1.90 -17.31 1.01
C VAL A 144 3.04 -17.06 1.97
N PHE A 145 2.90 -17.48 3.23
CA PHE A 145 3.95 -17.35 4.25
C PHE A 145 4.97 -18.48 4.14
N ARG A 146 6.22 -18.23 4.55
CA ARG A 146 7.27 -19.26 4.62
C ARG A 146 6.93 -20.25 5.73
N TYR A 147 6.74 -21.50 5.35
CA TYR A 147 6.55 -22.71 6.17
C TYR A 147 5.94 -22.49 7.57
N ASN A 148 4.61 -22.39 7.65
CA ASN A 148 3.87 -22.48 8.90
C ASN A 148 2.64 -23.40 8.76
N PRO A 149 2.64 -24.63 9.31
CA PRO A 149 1.50 -25.55 9.19
C PRO A 149 0.21 -25.00 9.83
N ASN A 150 0.35 -24.05 10.76
CA ASN A 150 -0.78 -23.45 11.44
C ASN A 150 -1.40 -22.27 10.69
N PHE A 151 -0.72 -21.71 9.69
CA PHE A 151 -1.19 -20.52 8.97
C PHE A 151 -1.00 -20.68 7.47
N PRO A 152 -1.98 -21.30 6.79
CA PRO A 152 -1.96 -21.38 5.36
C PRO A 152 -2.25 -20.00 4.76
N VAL A 153 -1.91 -19.92 3.48
CA VAL A 153 -2.22 -18.85 2.53
C VAL A 153 -3.38 -17.94 2.97
N TYR A 154 -3.11 -16.64 3.05
CA TYR A 154 -4.16 -15.61 3.01
C TYR A 154 -4.60 -15.45 1.55
N ASP A 155 -5.88 -15.53 1.24
CA ASP A 155 -6.42 -15.43 -0.13
C ASP A 155 -7.83 -14.83 -0.08
N GLU A 156 -7.89 -13.51 0.00
CA GLU A 156 -9.13 -12.77 0.32
C GLU A 156 -9.37 -11.61 -0.65
N GLU A 157 -10.64 -11.22 -0.77
CA GLU A 157 -11.03 -10.02 -1.50
C GLU A 157 -10.63 -8.76 -0.73
N VAL A 158 -10.16 -7.75 -1.45
CA VAL A 158 -9.80 -6.46 -0.86
C VAL A 158 -10.99 -5.53 -0.97
N LYS A 159 -11.43 -4.99 0.16
CA LYS A 159 -12.57 -4.05 0.20
C LYS A 159 -12.27 -2.82 -0.65
N ASP A 160 -13.25 -2.40 -1.43
CA ASP A 160 -13.18 -1.24 -2.33
C ASP A 160 -12.58 0.02 -1.69
N LYS A 161 -13.01 0.35 -0.46
CA LYS A 161 -12.47 1.49 0.28
C LYS A 161 -10.95 1.37 0.47
N LYS A 162 -10.46 0.19 0.85
CA LYS A 162 -9.04 -0.07 1.08
C LYS A 162 -8.26 -0.09 -0.23
N SER A 163 -8.84 -0.67 -1.28
CA SER A 163 -8.23 -0.60 -2.60
C SER A 163 -8.10 0.84 -3.11
N ASN A 164 -9.09 1.71 -2.88
CA ASN A 164 -9.00 3.11 -3.30
C ASN A 164 -7.91 3.85 -2.50
N GLU A 165 -7.79 3.58 -1.19
CA GLU A 165 -6.70 4.14 -0.37
C GLU A 165 -5.32 3.72 -0.92
N VAL A 166 -5.12 2.45 -1.31
CA VAL A 166 -3.87 1.99 -1.92
C VAL A 166 -3.61 2.66 -3.27
N LYS A 167 -4.63 2.77 -4.11
CA LYS A 167 -4.56 3.44 -5.42
C LYS A 167 -4.13 4.89 -5.29
N GLU A 168 -4.73 5.62 -4.35
CA GLU A 168 -4.34 7.01 -4.03
C GLU A 168 -2.88 7.11 -3.61
N LEU A 169 -2.41 6.22 -2.71
CA LEU A 169 -1.01 6.22 -2.28
C LEU A 169 -0.03 5.89 -3.41
N ALA A 170 -0.38 4.97 -4.30
CA ALA A 170 0.42 4.65 -5.48
C ALA A 170 0.51 5.85 -6.43
N ASP A 171 -0.60 6.56 -6.66
CA ASP A 171 -0.63 7.80 -7.46
C ASP A 171 0.21 8.92 -6.82
N CYS A 172 0.08 9.11 -5.51
CA CYS A 172 0.89 10.05 -4.74
C CYS A 172 2.38 9.79 -4.92
N LEU A 173 2.82 8.53 -4.74
CA LEU A 173 4.22 8.18 -4.90
C LEU A 173 4.67 8.36 -6.35
N LEU A 174 3.87 7.93 -7.33
CA LEU A 174 4.21 8.05 -8.75
C LEU A 174 4.44 9.51 -9.17
N LYS A 175 3.64 10.45 -8.65
CA LYS A 175 3.79 11.89 -8.89
C LYS A 175 5.09 12.47 -8.34
N GLU A 176 5.64 11.92 -7.27
CA GLU A 176 6.94 12.33 -6.72
C GLU A 176 8.14 11.76 -7.50
N LEU A 177 7.90 10.76 -8.36
CA LEU A 177 8.94 10.10 -9.17
C LEU A 177 8.96 10.59 -10.63
N ASN A 178 8.18 11.63 -10.95
CA ASN A 178 8.11 12.31 -12.25
C ASN A 178 8.56 13.76 -12.08
#